data_AF-A0A2J8TNJ0-F1
#
_entry.id   AF-A0A2J8TNJ0-F1
#
_cell.length_a   1.000
_cell.length_b   1.000
_cell.length_c   1.000
_cell.angle_alpha   90.00
_cell.angle_beta   90.00
_cell.angle_gamma   90.00
#
_symmetry.space_group_name_H-M   'P 1'
#
loop_
_entity.id
_entity.type
_entity.pdbx_description
1 polymer ?
#
loop_
_entity_poly.entity_id
_entity_poly.type
_entity_poly.pdbx_seq_one_letter_code
_entity_poly.pdbx_strand_id
1 'polypeptide(L)'
;MEKQPQNSRRGLAPREVPPAVGLLLIMALMNTLLYLCLDHFFIAPPQSIVDPRHCPYGHFRIGQMKNCSPWLSCEELRTEVRQLKRVGEGAVKRVFLSEWKEHKVALSRLTSLEMKDDFLHGLQMLKSLQGTHV
;
A
#
# COMPACT_ATOMS: atom_id res chain seq x y z
N MET A 1 -69.50 -5.39 -64.40
CA MET A 1 -69.07 -4.61 -63.22
C MET A 1 -67.86 -5.32 -62.64
N GLU A 2 -66.65 -4.77 -62.77
CA GLU A 2 -66.04 -3.77 -61.86
C GLU A 2 -65.41 -4.50 -60.65
N LYS A 3 -64.15 -4.37 -60.22
CA LYS A 3 -62.99 -3.49 -60.48
C LYS A 3 -61.74 -4.24 -59.94
N GLN A 4 -60.56 -3.92 -60.46
CA GLN A 4 -59.29 -4.07 -59.71
C GLN A 4 -59.03 -2.76 -58.93
N PRO A 5 -58.32 -2.79 -57.79
CA PRO A 5 -56.94 -2.29 -57.81
C PRO A 5 -55.95 -3.00 -56.84
N GLN A 6 -54.67 -2.77 -57.12
CA GLN A 6 -53.46 -3.18 -56.39
C GLN A 6 -53.49 -2.79 -54.90
N ASN A 7 -52.87 -3.58 -54.01
CA ASN A 7 -51.98 -2.98 -53.00
C ASN A 7 -50.91 -3.91 -52.42
N SER A 8 -49.72 -3.32 -52.35
CA SER A 8 -48.45 -3.78 -51.81
C SER A 8 -48.51 -4.13 -50.32
N ARG A 9 -47.92 -5.27 -49.92
CA ARG A 9 -47.19 -5.36 -48.65
C ARG A 9 -45.99 -6.28 -48.79
N ARG A 10 -44.82 -5.64 -48.94
CA ARG A 10 -43.48 -6.23 -48.85
C ARG A 10 -43.36 -7.06 -47.58
N GLY A 11 -43.11 -8.35 -47.73
CA GLY A 11 -42.63 -9.18 -46.62
C GLY A 11 -41.27 -8.68 -46.15
N LEU A 12 -41.11 -8.50 -44.84
CA LEU A 12 -39.81 -8.33 -44.23
C LEU A 12 -39.02 -9.62 -44.48
N ALA A 13 -38.04 -9.57 -45.39
CA ALA A 13 -37.02 -10.59 -45.47
C ALA A 13 -36.20 -10.57 -44.16
N PRO A 14 -36.04 -11.69 -43.45
CA PRO A 14 -35.07 -11.79 -42.38
C PRO A 14 -33.70 -11.50 -42.98
N ARG A 15 -33.05 -10.44 -42.53
CA ARG A 15 -31.66 -10.16 -42.90
C ARG A 15 -30.82 -11.25 -42.25
N GLU A 16 -30.48 -12.30 -42.99
CA GLU A 16 -29.52 -13.31 -42.55
C GLU A 16 -28.19 -12.61 -42.33
N VAL A 17 -27.91 -12.29 -41.07
CA VAL A 17 -26.62 -11.76 -40.65
C VAL A 17 -25.62 -12.89 -40.85
N PRO A 18 -24.56 -12.70 -41.64
CA PRO A 18 -23.57 -13.75 -41.86
C PRO A 18 -23.06 -14.24 -40.50
N PRO A 19 -22.96 -15.56 -40.28
CA PRO A 19 -22.49 -16.14 -39.01
C PRO A 19 -21.16 -15.54 -38.54
N ALA A 20 -20.30 -15.16 -39.49
CA ALA A 20 -19.04 -14.46 -39.25
C ALA A 20 -19.21 -13.11 -38.51
N VAL A 21 -20.27 -12.35 -38.81
CA VAL A 21 -20.55 -11.06 -38.14
C VAL A 21 -20.95 -11.29 -36.68
N GLY A 22 -21.73 -12.34 -36.40
CA GLY A 22 -22.05 -12.74 -35.03
C GLY A 22 -20.80 -13.15 -34.24
N LEU A 23 -19.92 -13.95 -34.86
CA LEU A 23 -18.65 -14.37 -34.25
C LEU A 23 -17.73 -13.16 -33.96
N LEU A 24 -17.63 -12.21 -34.89
CA LEU A 24 -16.85 -10.98 -34.71
C LEU A 24 -17.38 -10.12 -33.56
N LEU A 25 -18.71 -9.99 -33.43
CA LEU A 25 -19.34 -9.29 -32.32
C LEU A 25 -19.06 -9.96 -30.97
N ILE A 26 -19.14 -11.29 -30.92
CA ILE A 26 -18.83 -12.05 -29.70
C ILE A 26 -17.36 -11.87 -29.31
N MET A 27 -16.43 -11.96 -30.27
CA MET A 27 -15.01 -11.72 -29.99
C MET A 27 -14.75 -10.31 -29.48
N ALA A 28 -15.39 -9.30 -30.09
CA ALA A 28 -15.26 -7.91 -29.65
C ALA A 28 -15.81 -7.71 -28.23
N LEU A 29 -16.97 -8.29 -27.91
CA LEU A 29 -17.55 -8.25 -26.57
C LEU A 29 -16.67 -8.92 -25.52
N MET A 30 -16.17 -10.13 -25.81
CA MET A 30 -15.26 -10.84 -24.90
C MET A 30 -13.96 -10.07 -24.67
N ASN A 31 -13.40 -9.46 -25.72
CA ASN A 31 -12.19 -8.65 -25.60
C ASN A 31 -12.46 -7.36 -24.79
N THR A 32 -13.61 -6.73 -25.00
CA THR A 32 -14.02 -5.53 -24.23
C THR A 32 -14.21 -5.89 -22.75
N LEU A 33 -14.87 -7.01 -22.46
CA LEU A 33 -15.04 -7.51 -21.10
C LEU A 33 -13.69 -7.86 -20.46
N LEU A 34 -12.76 -8.44 -21.22
CA LEU A 34 -11.39 -8.70 -20.76
C LEU A 34 -10.68 -7.40 -20.40
N TYR A 35 -10.70 -6.38 -21.26
CA TYR A 35 -10.09 -5.08 -20.97
C TYR A 35 -10.75 -4.40 -19.77
N LEU A 36 -12.07 -4.47 -19.62
CA LEU A 36 -12.77 -3.91 -18.45
C LEU A 36 -12.42 -4.66 -17.16
N CYS A 37 -12.32 -5.99 -17.19
CA CYS A 37 -11.84 -6.77 -16.05
C CYS A 37 -10.38 -6.43 -15.72
N LEU A 38 -9.51 -6.34 -16.74
CA LEU A 38 -8.11 -5.98 -16.52
C LEU A 38 -8.00 -4.58 -15.90
N ASP A 39 -8.78 -3.61 -16.38
CA ASP A 39 -8.79 -2.25 -15.84
C ASP A 39 -9.34 -2.21 -14.40
N HIS A 40 -10.47 -2.89 -14.12
CA HIS A 40 -11.07 -2.89 -12.79
C HIS A 40 -10.26 -3.68 -11.75
N PHE A 41 -9.62 -4.79 -12.12
CA PHE A 41 -8.84 -5.61 -11.18
C PHE A 41 -7.37 -5.19 -11.05
N PHE A 42 -6.76 -4.60 -12.08
CA PHE A 42 -5.34 -4.21 -12.06
C PHE A 42 -5.11 -2.69 -11.96
N ILE A 43 -6.06 -1.85 -12.39
CA ILE A 43 -5.90 -0.38 -12.48
C ILE A 43 -6.82 0.36 -11.49
N ALA A 44 -7.63 -0.34 -10.68
CA ALA A 44 -8.27 0.30 -9.53
C ALA A 44 -7.19 0.91 -8.62
N PRO A 45 -7.15 2.25 -8.47
CA PRO A 45 -6.17 2.89 -7.60
C PRO A 45 -6.41 2.38 -6.17
N PRO A 46 -5.36 2.03 -5.41
CA PRO A 46 -5.51 1.66 -4.02
C PRO A 46 -6.27 2.76 -3.30
N GLN A 47 -7.50 2.48 -2.85
CA GLN A 47 -8.25 3.37 -1.99
C GLN A 47 -7.58 3.38 -0.62
N SER A 48 -6.68 4.35 -0.41
CA SER A 48 -6.55 5.15 0.81
C SER A 48 -5.38 6.10 0.62
N ILE A 49 -5.67 7.39 0.72
CA ILE A 49 -4.70 8.48 0.66
C ILE A 49 -3.93 8.48 1.98
N VAL A 50 -3.01 7.54 2.14
CA VAL A 50 -1.84 7.68 3.00
C VAL A 50 -0.69 7.48 2.03
N ASP A 51 0.16 8.50 1.86
CA ASP A 51 1.36 8.40 1.05
C ASP A 51 2.08 7.08 1.41
N PRO A 52 2.28 6.14 0.47
CA PRO A 52 2.91 4.83 0.74
C PRO A 52 4.29 4.95 1.40
N ARG A 53 4.88 6.15 1.36
CA ARG A 53 6.15 6.44 2.00
C ARG A 53 6.03 6.71 3.50
N HIS A 54 4.86 7.09 4.01
CA HIS A 54 4.66 7.52 5.39
C HIS A 54 3.86 6.50 6.20
N CYS A 55 4.36 6.15 7.38
CA CYS A 55 3.63 5.32 8.33
C CYS A 55 2.69 6.17 9.20
N PRO A 56 1.55 5.61 9.65
CA PRO A 56 0.71 6.29 10.63
C PRO A 56 1.48 6.51 11.94
N TYR A 57 1.03 7.50 12.73
CA TYR A 57 1.64 7.77 14.03
C TYR A 57 1.69 6.51 14.91
N GLY A 58 2.79 6.33 15.64
CA GLY A 58 3.01 5.13 16.44
C GLY A 58 3.44 3.90 15.64
N HIS A 59 3.67 4.03 14.33
CA HIS A 59 4.17 2.96 13.47
C HIS A 59 5.47 3.38 12.78
N PHE A 60 6.24 2.39 12.33
CA PHE A 60 7.49 2.60 11.63
C PHE A 60 7.70 1.57 10.52
N ARG A 61 8.57 1.91 9.58
CA ARG A 61 9.02 1.05 8.49
C ARG A 61 10.47 1.38 8.22
N ILE A 62 11.34 0.37 8.24
CA ILE A 62 12.78 0.52 8.01
C ILE A 62 13.26 -0.48 6.96
N GLY A 63 14.34 -0.15 6.26
CA GLY A 63 14.94 -1.04 5.27
C GLY A 63 13.97 -1.48 4.18
N GLN A 64 13.86 -2.81 3.99
CA GLN A 64 13.02 -3.44 2.96
C GLN A 64 11.63 -3.86 3.47
N MET A 65 11.20 -3.35 4.62
CA MET A 65 9.87 -3.62 5.14
C MET A 65 8.79 -3.12 4.17
N LYS A 66 7.85 -4.01 3.81
CA LYS A 66 6.70 -3.68 2.94
C LYS A 66 5.57 -3.00 3.71
N ASN A 67 5.38 -3.40 4.96
CA ASN A 67 4.29 -2.90 5.82
C ASN A 67 4.86 -2.08 6.98
N CYS A 68 4.08 -1.11 7.45
CA CYS A 68 4.35 -0.44 8.71
C CYS A 68 4.08 -1.38 9.88
N SER A 69 4.95 -1.36 10.90
CA SER A 69 4.79 -2.08 12.16
C SER A 69 4.60 -1.10 13.31
N PRO A 70 3.84 -1.43 14.36
CA PRO A 70 3.71 -0.58 15.54
C PRO A 70 5.07 -0.42 16.24
N TRP A 71 5.28 0.70 16.94
CA TRP A 71 6.46 0.88 17.80
C TRP A 71 6.56 -0.25 18.83
N LEU A 72 7.79 -0.70 19.07
CA LEU A 72 8.06 -1.80 19.98
C LEU A 72 7.70 -1.43 21.43
N SER A 73 7.05 -2.36 22.10
CA SER A 73 6.80 -2.33 23.54
C SER A 73 8.07 -2.57 24.35
N CYS A 74 8.01 -2.29 25.65
CA CYS A 74 9.11 -2.62 26.56
C CYS A 74 9.43 -4.12 26.60
N GLU A 75 8.45 -4.98 26.41
CA GLU A 75 8.64 -6.44 26.39
C GLU A 75 9.41 -6.84 25.14
N GLU A 76 8.95 -6.43 23.95
CA GLU A 76 9.63 -6.70 22.67
C GLU A 76 11.05 -6.12 22.65
N LEU A 77 11.25 -4.91 23.20
CA LEU A 77 12.58 -4.31 23.33
C LEU A 77 13.53 -5.15 24.21
N ARG A 78 13.01 -5.92 25.17
CA ARG A 78 13.82 -6.76 26.07
C ARG A 78 14.05 -8.16 25.52
N THR A 79 13.09 -8.71 24.79
CA THR A 79 13.12 -10.10 24.32
C THR A 79 13.60 -10.23 22.88
N GLU A 80 13.27 -9.28 22.00
CA GLU A 80 13.53 -9.38 20.56
C GLU A 80 14.73 -8.54 20.09
N VAL A 81 15.15 -7.53 20.85
CA VAL A 81 16.24 -6.63 20.45
C VAL A 81 17.56 -7.08 21.07
N ARG A 82 18.43 -7.67 20.25
CA ARG A 82 19.75 -8.12 20.66
C ARG A 82 20.77 -6.99 20.57
N GLN A 83 21.30 -6.56 21.71
CA GLN A 83 22.40 -5.59 21.76
C GLN A 83 23.69 -6.23 21.24
N LEU A 84 24.40 -5.54 20.32
CA LEU A 84 25.67 -6.01 19.77
C LEU A 84 26.85 -5.20 20.34
N LYS A 85 27.19 -4.06 19.73
CA LYS A 85 28.40 -3.28 20.05
C LYS A 85 28.05 -1.83 20.35
N ARG A 86 28.70 -1.21 21.33
CA ARG A 86 28.61 0.25 21.56
C ARG A 86 29.23 1.00 20.37
N VAL A 87 28.46 1.89 19.75
CA VAL A 87 28.89 2.71 18.59
C VAL A 87 29.06 4.18 18.93
N GLY A 88 28.50 4.64 20.05
CA GLY A 88 28.67 6.03 20.48
C GLY A 88 28.22 6.24 21.93
N GLU A 89 28.69 7.33 22.51
CA GLU A 89 28.36 7.77 23.85
C GLU A 89 28.43 9.30 23.89
N GLY A 90 27.44 9.93 24.49
CA GLY A 90 27.41 11.36 24.75
C GLY A 90 26.86 11.62 26.15
N ALA A 91 26.62 12.88 26.50
CA ALA A 91 26.17 13.26 27.85
C ALA A 91 24.89 12.51 28.27
N VAL A 92 23.90 12.41 27.37
CA VAL A 92 22.56 11.90 27.67
C VAL A 92 22.40 10.40 27.37
N LYS A 93 23.10 9.87 26.36
CA LYS A 93 22.83 8.53 25.82
C LYS A 93 24.09 7.74 25.45
N ARG A 94 24.04 6.44 25.74
CA ARG A 94 24.91 5.41 25.17
C ARG A 94 24.19 4.73 24.03
N VAL A 95 24.81 4.69 22.86
CA VAL A 95 24.22 4.13 21.64
C VAL A 95 24.90 2.81 21.30
N PHE A 96 24.09 1.77 21.16
CA PHE A 96 24.52 0.44 20.75
C PHE A 96 23.97 0.10 19.38
N LEU A 97 24.83 -0.43 18.50
CA LEU A 97 24.38 -1.21 17.36
C LEU A 97 23.71 -2.47 17.92
N SER A 98 22.51 -2.73 17.45
CA SER A 98 21.66 -3.82 17.86
C SER A 98 21.00 -4.47 16.66
N GLU A 99 20.31 -5.57 16.89
CA GLU A 99 19.60 -6.32 15.86
C GLU A 99 18.19 -6.66 16.33
N TRP A 100 17.21 -6.45 15.44
CA TRP A 100 15.81 -6.80 15.62
C TRP A 100 15.26 -7.38 14.32
N LYS A 101 14.78 -8.63 14.33
CA LYS A 101 14.26 -9.33 13.15
C LYS A 101 15.16 -9.14 11.91
N GLU A 102 16.46 -9.41 12.07
CA GLU A 102 17.51 -9.25 11.02
C GLU A 102 17.82 -7.80 10.60
N HIS A 103 17.09 -6.81 11.11
CA HIS A 103 17.37 -5.40 10.87
C HIS A 103 18.41 -4.90 11.86
N LYS A 104 19.43 -4.20 11.36
CA LYS A 104 20.37 -3.46 12.21
C LYS A 104 19.72 -2.16 12.68
N VAL A 105 19.66 -1.99 13.99
CA VAL A 105 18.99 -0.87 14.65
C VAL A 105 19.90 -0.23 15.70
N ALA A 106 19.61 1.02 16.07
CA ALA A 106 20.33 1.72 17.14
C ALA A 106 19.53 1.64 18.44
N LEU A 107 20.10 1.03 19.49
CA LEU A 107 19.54 1.04 20.83
C LEU A 107 20.20 2.17 21.65
N SER A 108 19.45 3.22 21.95
CA SER A 108 19.90 4.31 22.81
C SER A 108 19.48 4.06 24.26
N ARG A 109 20.44 3.98 25.17
CA ARG A 109 20.22 3.82 26.62
C ARG A 109 20.65 5.07 27.37
N LEU A 110 19.86 5.45 28.38
CA LEU A 110 20.20 6.53 29.31
C LEU A 110 21.57 6.28 29.96
N THR A 111 22.39 7.32 30.03
CA THR A 111 23.73 7.28 30.65
C THR A 111 23.63 7.22 32.16
N SER A 112 22.95 8.21 32.77
CA SER A 112 22.70 8.34 34.20
C SER A 112 21.26 8.80 34.47
N LEU A 113 20.73 8.49 35.66
CA LEU A 113 19.38 8.90 36.05
C LEU A 113 19.22 10.42 36.19
N GLU A 114 20.32 11.15 36.38
CA GLU A 114 20.35 12.62 36.43
C GLU A 114 19.95 13.22 35.07
N MET A 115 20.29 12.58 33.95
CA MET A 115 19.94 13.04 32.60
C MET A 115 18.56 12.55 32.11
N LYS A 116 17.73 12.01 33.00
CA LYS A 116 16.45 11.37 32.65
C LYS A 116 15.50 12.33 31.96
N ASP A 117 15.39 13.56 32.44
CA ASP A 117 14.42 14.52 31.91
C ASP A 117 14.80 14.96 30.49
N ASP A 118 16.09 15.24 30.24
CA ASP A 118 16.61 15.50 28.89
C ASP A 118 16.39 14.32 27.94
N PHE A 119 16.58 13.08 28.44
CA PHE A 119 16.35 11.87 27.64
C PHE A 119 14.87 11.72 27.27
N LEU A 120 13.96 11.93 28.22
CA LEU A 120 12.52 11.85 27.99
C LEU A 120 12.02 12.97 27.08
N HIS A 121 12.54 14.19 27.26
CA HIS A 121 12.24 15.32 26.39
C HIS A 121 12.66 15.03 24.94
N GLY A 122 13.89 14.55 24.74
CA GLY A 122 14.37 14.14 23.41
C GLY A 122 13.53 13.03 22.79
N LEU A 123 13.10 12.04 23.58
CA LEU A 123 12.21 10.98 23.13
C LEU A 123 10.84 11.52 22.71
N GLN A 124 10.27 12.46 23.45
CA GLN A 124 9.01 13.10 23.10
C GLN A 124 9.13 13.88 21.79
N MET A 125 10.22 14.64 21.61
CA MET A 125 10.48 15.37 20.37
C MET A 125 10.64 14.43 19.18
N LEU A 126 11.41 13.35 19.32
CA LEU A 126 11.54 12.36 18.25
C LEU A 126 10.19 11.77 17.84
N LYS A 127 9.30 11.47 18.81
CA LYS A 127 7.96 10.96 18.52
C LYS A 127 7.09 11.98 17.80
N SER A 128 7.09 13.24 18.24
CA SER A 128 6.24 14.30 17.68
C SER A 128 6.72 14.82 16.32
N LEU A 129 8.03 14.70 16.03
CA LEU A 129 8.65 15.26 14.83
C LEU A 129 8.94 14.20 13.75
N GLN A 130 8.45 12.96 13.89
CA GLN A 130 8.63 11.91 12.88
C GLN A 130 8.22 12.41 11.49
N GLY A 131 9.13 12.27 10.52
CA GLY A 131 8.91 12.72 9.16
C GLY A 131 10.10 12.42 8.27
N THR A 132 10.17 13.03 7.08
CA THR A 132 11.25 12.74 6.13
C THR A 132 12.65 13.12 6.64
N HIS A 133 12.74 14.01 7.63
CA HIS A 133 14.00 14.57 8.14
C HIS A 133 14.39 14.07 9.54
N VAL A 134 13.54 13.26 10.18
CA VAL A 134 13.71 12.77 11.57
C VAL A 134 13.16 11.35 11.67
#